data_AF-A0A1Y2E553-F1
#
_entry.id   AF-A0A1Y2E553-F1
#
_cell.length_a   1.000
_cell.length_b   1.000
_cell.length_c   1.000
_cell.angle_alpha   90.00
_cell.angle_beta   90.00
_cell.angle_gamma   90.00
#
_symmetry.space_group_name_H-M   'P 1'
#
loop_
_entity.id
_entity.type
_entity.pdbx_description
1 polymer ?
#
loop_
_entity_poly.entity_id
_entity_poly.type
_entity_poly.pdbx_seq_one_letter_code
_entity_poly.pdbx_strand_id
1 'polypeptide(L)'
;MYEIQKSNFISPEMSYRNKRRSMGSEYSYKSENEYYKPLSSGIIGFTAELVAAVIPCSSYNAKHPKTRYLPELLPFIGKVCKKCRVELRTMLYALIYAKRFGEALERQGSSARGEYGTCHRIFLASLLLAKKAQGEDSVYFDNNQLADCTDGIWSVKDIELMEKALASTIGFDFIVDEEAIRCFVEEHRSELCWFR
;
A
#
# COMPACT_ATOMS: atom_id res chain seq x y z
N MET A 1 17.61 32.75 -40.72
CA MET A 1 16.54 32.65 -41.74
C MET A 1 17.13 31.99 -42.98
N TYR A 2 17.10 30.66 -43.07
CA TYR A 2 17.41 29.93 -44.31
C TYR A 2 16.56 28.65 -44.35
N GLU A 3 15.49 28.69 -45.14
CA GLU A 3 14.85 27.51 -45.74
C GLU A 3 15.57 27.20 -47.06
N ILE A 4 15.88 25.93 -47.36
CA ILE A 4 15.79 25.35 -48.72
C ILE A 4 15.39 23.86 -48.61
N GLN A 5 14.57 23.44 -49.57
CA GLN A 5 13.75 22.25 -49.70
C GLN A 5 14.46 20.95 -50.12
N LYS A 6 13.87 19.82 -49.67
CA LYS A 6 13.55 18.53 -50.32
C LYS A 6 14.42 17.96 -51.46
N SER A 7 14.79 16.68 -51.32
CA SER A 7 14.48 15.65 -52.32
C SER A 7 14.45 14.23 -51.71
N ASN A 8 13.60 13.39 -52.31
CA ASN A 8 13.13 12.07 -51.86
C ASN A 8 14.13 10.94 -52.08
N PHE A 9 14.07 9.88 -51.26
CA PHE A 9 14.17 8.49 -51.72
C PHE A 9 13.34 7.53 -50.84
N ILE A 10 12.53 6.72 -51.50
CA ILE A 10 11.62 5.68 -50.97
C ILE A 10 12.22 4.31 -51.34
N SER A 11 11.98 3.27 -50.52
CA SER A 11 11.53 1.88 -50.85
C SER A 11 12.10 0.84 -49.84
N PRO A 12 11.68 -0.44 -49.81
CA PRO A 12 10.56 -0.92 -48.97
C PRO A 12 10.87 -2.26 -48.23
N GLU A 13 10.46 -2.43 -46.97
CA GLU A 13 10.60 -3.74 -46.30
C GLU A 13 9.26 -4.50 -46.21
N MET A 14 9.35 -5.76 -46.63
CA MET A 14 8.30 -6.68 -47.05
C MET A 14 7.46 -7.25 -45.91
N SER A 15 6.17 -7.39 -46.19
CA SER A 15 5.24 -8.28 -45.49
C SER A 15 5.58 -9.74 -45.78
N TYR A 16 5.75 -10.55 -44.73
CA TYR A 16 5.64 -12.01 -44.82
C TYR A 16 4.53 -12.53 -43.90
N ARG A 17 3.45 -12.95 -44.53
CA ARG A 17 2.45 -13.87 -43.98
C ARG A 17 2.81 -15.26 -44.50
N ASN A 18 3.14 -16.23 -43.65
CA ASN A 18 2.59 -17.57 -43.84
C ASN A 18 2.61 -18.47 -42.60
N LYS A 19 1.71 -19.44 -42.67
CA LYS A 19 1.01 -20.18 -41.63
C LYS A 19 1.53 -21.62 -41.51
N ARG A 20 1.26 -22.24 -40.34
CA ARG A 20 1.27 -23.70 -39.97
C ARG A 20 2.62 -24.18 -39.39
N ARG A 21 2.69 -24.95 -38.29
CA ARG A 21 1.81 -26.02 -37.77
C ARG A 21 1.80 -26.09 -36.24
N SER A 22 0.68 -26.58 -35.73
CA SER A 22 0.37 -26.98 -34.35
C SER A 22 1.34 -28.04 -33.78
N MET A 23 1.88 -27.80 -32.60
CA MET A 23 2.16 -28.82 -31.58
C MET A 23 2.18 -28.12 -30.21
N GLY A 24 1.42 -28.65 -29.26
CA GLY A 24 0.80 -27.89 -28.18
C GLY A 24 1.74 -27.28 -27.13
N SER A 25 1.29 -26.15 -26.59
CA SER A 25 1.19 -25.99 -25.14
C SER A 25 0.02 -25.04 -24.89
N GLU A 26 -1.08 -25.58 -24.43
CA GLU A 26 -2.21 -24.81 -23.92
C GLU A 26 -1.83 -24.27 -22.54
N TYR A 27 -0.84 -23.38 -22.49
CA TYR A 27 -0.69 -22.49 -21.34
C TYR A 27 -1.73 -21.39 -21.51
N SER A 28 -2.95 -21.73 -21.11
CA SER A 28 -3.98 -20.77 -20.76
C SER A 28 -3.34 -19.77 -19.81
N TYR A 29 -3.05 -18.55 -20.30
CA TYR A 29 -2.89 -17.40 -19.43
C TYR A 29 -4.23 -17.21 -18.75
N LYS A 30 -4.40 -17.87 -17.60
CA LYS A 30 -5.49 -17.59 -16.68
C LYS A 30 -5.39 -16.11 -16.36
N SER A 31 -6.47 -15.39 -16.63
CA SER A 31 -6.66 -14.00 -16.24
C SER A 31 -6.27 -13.83 -14.77
N GLU A 32 -5.20 -13.10 -14.47
CA GLU A 32 -4.71 -12.80 -13.10
C GLU A 32 -5.77 -12.12 -12.22
N ASN A 33 -6.90 -11.73 -12.80
CA ASN A 33 -8.00 -11.10 -12.09
C ASN A 33 -8.76 -12.06 -11.15
N GLU A 34 -8.61 -13.38 -11.30
CA GLU A 34 -9.51 -14.40 -10.71
C GLU A 34 -9.11 -14.89 -9.29
N TYR A 35 -7.95 -14.54 -8.74
CA TYR A 35 -7.44 -15.11 -7.47
C TYR A 35 -7.39 -14.17 -6.26
N TYR A 36 -7.85 -12.91 -6.37
CA TYR A 36 -7.85 -12.02 -5.21
C TYR A 36 -8.90 -12.45 -4.17
N LYS A 37 -8.43 -12.79 -2.98
CA LYS A 37 -9.26 -13.03 -1.80
C LYS A 37 -9.19 -11.80 -0.88
N PRO A 38 -10.31 -11.09 -0.65
CA PRO A 38 -10.34 -9.98 0.29
C PRO A 38 -9.88 -10.40 1.70
N LEU A 39 -9.23 -9.47 2.40
CA LEU A 39 -8.92 -9.64 3.81
C LEU A 39 -10.19 -9.85 4.62
N SER A 40 -10.14 -10.74 5.61
CA SER A 40 -11.26 -10.95 6.52
C SER A 40 -11.51 -9.71 7.39
N SER A 41 -12.73 -9.54 7.87
CA SER A 41 -13.12 -8.44 8.75
C SER A 41 -12.26 -8.37 10.02
N GLY A 42 -11.85 -9.51 10.55
CA GLY A 42 -10.93 -9.54 11.69
C GLY A 42 -9.60 -8.85 11.39
N ILE A 43 -9.04 -8.99 10.17
CA ILE A 43 -7.68 -8.50 9.87
C ILE A 43 -7.80 -6.99 9.81
N ILE A 44 -8.84 -6.51 9.14
CA ILE A 44 -9.19 -5.09 9.06
C ILE A 44 -9.42 -4.51 10.47
N GLY A 45 -10.10 -5.23 11.36
CA GLY A 45 -10.33 -4.83 12.75
C GLY A 45 -9.02 -4.74 13.54
N PHE A 46 -8.21 -5.80 13.51
CA PHE A 46 -6.90 -5.84 14.15
C PHE A 46 -5.97 -4.74 13.62
N THR A 47 -5.97 -4.48 12.31
CA THR A 47 -5.22 -3.36 11.73
C THR A 47 -5.67 -2.02 12.29
N ALA A 48 -6.98 -1.80 12.42
CA ALA A 48 -7.51 -0.55 12.97
C ALA A 48 -7.08 -0.37 14.43
N GLU A 49 -7.15 -1.42 15.23
CA GLU A 49 -6.74 -1.42 16.64
C GLU A 49 -5.23 -1.16 16.79
N LEU A 50 -4.40 -1.92 16.07
CA LEU A 50 -2.95 -1.78 16.11
C LEU A 50 -2.52 -0.38 15.70
N VAL A 51 -3.00 0.13 14.57
CA VAL A 51 -2.61 1.46 14.08
C VAL A 51 -3.14 2.58 14.97
N ALA A 52 -4.31 2.40 15.61
CA ALA A 52 -4.80 3.35 16.60
C ALA A 52 -3.97 3.36 17.89
N ALA A 53 -3.35 2.23 18.26
CA ALA A 53 -2.49 2.10 19.42
C ALA A 53 -1.08 2.65 19.22
N VAL A 54 -0.61 2.79 17.97
CA VAL A 54 0.74 3.29 17.63
C VAL A 54 1.04 4.67 18.21
N ILE A 55 0.06 5.58 18.22
CA ILE A 55 0.23 6.92 18.77
C ILE A 55 -1.11 7.45 19.29
N PRO A 56 -1.16 8.07 20.50
CA PRO A 56 -2.37 8.70 20.98
C PRO A 56 -2.84 9.78 20.00
N CYS A 57 -4.03 9.59 19.43
CA CYS A 57 -4.62 10.55 18.49
C CYS A 57 -5.79 11.29 19.12
N SER A 58 -6.00 12.54 18.69
CA SER A 58 -7.22 13.27 19.01
C SER A 58 -8.43 12.56 18.39
N SER A 59 -9.44 12.27 19.21
CA SER A 59 -10.76 11.81 18.74
C SER A 59 -11.62 12.92 18.14
N TYR A 60 -11.17 14.19 18.24
CA TYR A 60 -11.95 15.33 17.81
C TYR A 60 -11.67 15.69 16.35
N ASN A 61 -12.57 15.26 15.46
CA ASN A 61 -12.56 15.56 14.02
C ASN A 61 -13.04 17.00 13.69
N ALA A 62 -13.75 17.67 14.60
CA ALA A 62 -14.64 18.77 14.25
C ALA A 62 -14.00 20.16 14.01
N LYS A 63 -12.66 20.29 13.88
CA LYS A 63 -12.00 21.59 13.63
C LYS A 63 -11.04 21.64 12.44
N HIS A 64 -10.73 20.53 11.80
CA HIS A 64 -9.76 20.54 10.70
C HIS A 64 -10.47 20.46 9.32
N PRO A 65 -10.40 21.52 8.49
CA PRO A 65 -11.17 21.62 7.24
C PRO A 65 -10.95 20.45 6.28
N LYS A 66 -9.74 19.86 6.28
CA LYS A 66 -9.37 18.78 5.37
C LYS A 66 -9.85 17.40 5.83
N THR A 67 -9.96 17.14 7.13
CA THR A 67 -10.26 15.80 7.66
C THR A 67 -11.69 15.63 8.15
N ARG A 68 -12.51 16.69 8.10
CA ARG A 68 -13.95 16.64 8.42
C ARG A 68 -14.71 15.53 7.66
N TYR A 69 -14.28 15.21 6.45
CA TYR A 69 -14.89 14.18 5.61
C TYR A 69 -14.15 12.84 5.64
N LEU A 70 -13.08 12.74 6.43
CA LEU A 70 -12.34 11.50 6.59
C LEU A 70 -13.20 10.50 7.37
N PRO A 71 -13.46 9.29 6.80
CA PRO A 71 -14.21 8.25 7.48
C PRO A 71 -13.55 7.83 8.80
N GLU A 72 -14.26 7.05 9.60
CA GLU A 72 -13.65 6.34 10.72
C GLU A 72 -12.58 5.34 10.24
N LEU A 73 -11.61 5.02 11.11
CA LEU A 73 -10.42 4.26 10.73
C LEU A 73 -10.75 2.86 10.16
N LEU A 74 -11.67 2.13 10.79
CA LEU A 74 -12.06 0.77 10.37
C LEU A 74 -12.70 0.72 8.96
N PRO A 75 -13.76 1.51 8.64
CA PRO A 75 -14.30 1.53 7.29
C PRO A 75 -13.32 2.11 6.27
N PHE A 76 -12.43 3.03 6.67
CA PHE A 76 -11.37 3.53 5.81
C PHE A 76 -10.39 2.42 5.39
N ILE A 77 -9.85 1.66 6.36
CA ILE A 77 -8.95 0.53 6.08
C ILE A 77 -9.64 -0.49 5.18
N GLY A 78 -10.88 -0.87 5.50
CA GLY A 78 -11.66 -1.81 4.68
C GLY A 78 -11.82 -1.34 3.22
N LYS A 79 -12.12 -0.05 3.02
CA LYS A 79 -12.22 0.56 1.68
C LYS A 79 -10.89 0.49 0.93
N VAL A 80 -9.79 0.91 1.56
CA VAL A 80 -8.45 0.89 0.95
C VAL A 80 -8.04 -0.54 0.59
N CYS A 81 -8.15 -1.49 1.52
CA CYS A 81 -7.76 -2.88 1.28
C CYS A 81 -8.51 -3.51 0.11
N LYS A 82 -9.82 -3.24 0.02
CA LYS A 82 -10.66 -3.75 -1.07
C LYS A 82 -10.32 -3.10 -2.41
N LYS A 83 -10.17 -1.78 -2.46
CA LYS A 83 -9.87 -1.06 -3.71
C LYS A 83 -8.46 -1.36 -4.23
N CYS A 84 -7.49 -1.43 -3.34
CA CYS A 84 -6.08 -1.68 -3.64
C CYS A 84 -5.72 -3.17 -3.73
N ARG A 85 -6.71 -4.07 -3.59
CA ARG A 85 -6.52 -5.53 -3.61
C ARG A 85 -5.38 -5.99 -2.67
N VAL A 86 -5.35 -5.45 -1.46
CA VAL A 86 -4.29 -5.73 -0.49
C VAL A 86 -4.36 -7.18 -0.03
N GLU A 87 -3.25 -7.91 -0.17
CA GLU A 87 -3.12 -9.29 0.27
C GLU A 87 -2.70 -9.40 1.74
N LEU A 88 -2.89 -10.58 2.34
CA LEU A 88 -2.54 -10.81 3.74
C LEU A 88 -1.05 -10.59 4.00
N ARG A 89 -0.18 -11.07 3.10
CA ARG A 89 1.27 -10.87 3.22
C ARG A 89 1.61 -9.37 3.23
N THR A 90 1.06 -8.61 2.29
CA THR A 90 1.25 -7.15 2.26
C THR A 90 0.75 -6.46 3.53
N MET A 91 -0.38 -6.90 4.07
CA MET A 91 -0.89 -6.38 5.33
C MET A 91 0.04 -6.68 6.51
N LEU A 92 0.60 -7.89 6.61
CA LEU A 92 1.54 -8.26 7.69
C LEU A 92 2.79 -7.38 7.67
N TYR A 93 3.37 -7.11 6.50
CA TYR A 93 4.48 -6.16 6.37
C TYR A 93 4.08 -4.77 6.85
N ALA A 94 2.90 -4.28 6.44
CA ALA A 94 2.41 -2.97 6.85
C ALA A 94 2.22 -2.86 8.38
N LEU A 95 1.70 -3.91 9.02
CA LEU A 95 1.52 -3.95 10.47
C LEU A 95 2.87 -3.93 11.21
N ILE A 96 3.86 -4.68 10.72
CA ILE A 96 5.22 -4.66 11.27
C ILE A 96 5.82 -3.25 11.16
N TYR A 97 5.67 -2.58 10.02
CA TYR A 97 6.15 -1.20 9.85
C TYR A 97 5.42 -0.19 10.75
N ALA A 98 4.10 -0.36 10.94
CA ALA A 98 3.34 0.47 11.88
C ALA A 98 3.83 0.28 13.33
N LYS A 99 4.09 -0.97 13.74
CA LYS A 99 4.64 -1.30 15.06
C LYS A 99 6.02 -0.66 15.26
N ARG A 100 6.93 -0.85 14.29
CA ARG A 100 8.28 -0.24 14.32
C ARG A 100 8.25 1.27 14.39
N PHE A 101 7.27 1.92 13.75
CA PHE A 101 7.07 3.36 13.84
C PHE A 101 6.72 3.79 15.26
N GLY A 102 5.79 3.11 15.94
CA GLY A 102 5.47 3.36 17.34
C GLY A 102 6.68 3.19 18.26
N GLU A 103 7.37 2.06 18.15
CA GLU A 103 8.60 1.78 18.92
C GLU A 103 9.70 2.82 18.67
N ALA A 104 9.80 3.33 17.44
CA ALA A 104 10.75 4.39 17.10
C ALA A 104 10.43 5.72 17.77
N LEU A 105 9.15 6.10 17.83
CA LEU A 105 8.72 7.30 18.53
C LEU A 105 9.01 7.21 20.04
N GLU A 106 8.76 6.06 20.64
CA GLU A 106 9.05 5.80 22.06
C GLU A 106 10.55 5.86 22.35
N ARG A 107 11.37 5.21 21.52
CA ARG A 107 12.85 5.24 21.64
C ARG A 107 13.42 6.65 21.52
N GLN A 108 12.78 7.52 20.73
CA GLN A 108 13.15 8.93 20.60
C GLN A 108 12.71 9.79 21.79
N GLY A 109 12.05 9.21 22.80
CA GLY A 109 11.59 9.93 24.00
C GLY A 109 10.50 10.96 23.71
N SER A 110 9.84 10.86 22.56
CA SER A 110 8.85 11.83 22.12
C SER A 110 7.49 11.50 22.74
N SER A 111 6.91 12.44 23.50
CA SER A 111 5.47 12.40 23.86
C SER A 111 4.62 12.81 22.65
N ALA A 112 4.84 12.11 21.53
CA ALA A 112 4.20 12.42 20.26
C ALA A 112 2.70 12.19 20.40
N ARG A 113 1.91 13.16 19.94
CA ARG A 113 0.45 13.08 19.91
C ARG A 113 -0.04 13.39 18.51
N GLY A 114 -0.81 12.47 17.94
CA GLY A 114 -1.40 12.61 16.62
C GLY A 114 -2.63 13.50 16.62
N GLU A 115 -2.88 14.14 15.49
CA GLU A 115 -4.16 14.77 15.19
C GLU A 115 -5.16 13.73 14.64
N TYR A 116 -6.42 14.13 14.50
CA TYR A 116 -7.40 13.25 13.84
C TYR A 116 -6.95 12.96 12.40
N GLY A 117 -6.90 11.67 12.06
CA GLY A 117 -6.38 11.19 10.78
C GLY A 117 -4.91 10.77 10.81
N THR A 118 -4.14 11.00 11.88
CA THR A 118 -2.75 10.52 11.97
C THR A 118 -2.68 8.99 11.81
N CYS A 119 -3.56 8.23 12.47
CA CYS A 119 -3.64 6.76 12.28
C CYS A 119 -3.89 6.36 10.82
N HIS A 120 -4.68 7.14 10.08
CA HIS A 120 -4.96 6.86 8.67
C HIS A 120 -3.70 7.05 7.82
N ARG A 121 -2.93 8.11 8.10
CA ARG A 121 -1.66 8.38 7.43
C ARG A 121 -0.62 7.30 7.74
N ILE A 122 -0.53 6.86 9.00
CA ILE A 122 0.36 5.75 9.40
C ILE A 122 0.00 4.49 8.62
N PHE A 123 -1.29 4.14 8.56
CA PHE A 123 -1.75 2.98 7.77
C PHE A 123 -1.35 3.08 6.29
N LEU A 124 -1.63 4.22 5.63
CA LEU A 124 -1.27 4.42 4.22
C LEU A 124 0.25 4.34 3.98
N ALA A 125 1.04 4.99 4.83
CA ALA A 125 2.49 5.00 4.73
C ALA A 125 3.09 3.61 4.94
N SER A 126 2.61 2.86 5.94
CA SER A 126 3.03 1.49 6.19
C SER A 126 2.72 0.57 5.02
N LEU A 127 1.56 0.77 4.37
CA LEU A 127 1.14 -0.02 3.21
C LEU A 127 2.03 0.24 1.98
N LEU A 128 2.48 1.48 1.78
CA LEU A 128 3.45 1.84 0.74
C LEU A 128 4.83 1.22 0.97
N LEU A 129 5.32 1.25 2.21
CA LEU A 129 6.58 0.58 2.54
C LEU A 129 6.47 -0.93 2.34
N ALA A 130 5.34 -1.53 2.70
CA ALA A 130 5.08 -2.95 2.47
C ALA A 130 5.15 -3.30 0.98
N LYS A 131 4.56 -2.47 0.11
CA LYS A 131 4.69 -2.61 -1.34
C LYS A 131 6.16 -2.56 -1.78
N LYS A 132 6.91 -1.54 -1.37
CA LYS A 132 8.32 -1.38 -1.77
C LYS A 132 9.20 -2.54 -1.32
N ALA A 133 8.90 -3.11 -0.14
CA ALA A 133 9.64 -4.25 0.38
C ALA A 133 9.39 -5.56 -0.38
N GLN A 134 8.23 -5.72 -1.03
CA GLN A 134 7.86 -6.95 -1.75
C GLN A 134 8.15 -6.91 -3.26
N GLY A 135 8.57 -5.75 -3.80
CA GLY A 135 8.92 -5.58 -5.23
C GLY A 135 7.73 -5.26 -6.13
N GLU A 136 8.00 -4.66 -7.30
CA GLU A 136 6.98 -4.07 -8.20
C GLU A 136 5.89 -5.06 -8.65
N ASP A 137 6.25 -6.33 -8.91
CA ASP A 137 5.32 -7.33 -9.45
C ASP A 137 4.39 -7.97 -8.40
N SER A 138 4.59 -7.67 -7.12
CA SER A 138 3.88 -8.34 -6.01
C SER A 138 2.62 -7.62 -5.54
N VAL A 139 2.44 -6.34 -5.90
CA VAL A 139 1.38 -5.49 -5.32
C VAL A 139 0.71 -4.61 -6.38
N TYR A 140 -0.61 -4.72 -6.46
CA TYR A 140 -1.46 -4.16 -7.52
C TYR A 140 -1.77 -2.66 -7.46
N PHE A 141 -1.36 -1.95 -6.40
CA PHE A 141 -1.70 -0.53 -6.23
C PHE A 141 -0.48 0.39 -6.34
N ASP A 142 -0.73 1.64 -6.68
CA ASP A 142 0.26 2.72 -6.73
C ASP A 142 -0.18 3.91 -5.85
N ASN A 143 0.65 4.97 -5.83
CA ASN A 143 0.36 6.18 -5.06
C ASN A 143 -0.91 6.89 -5.54
N ASN A 144 -1.23 6.82 -6.84
CA ASN A 144 -2.43 7.42 -7.41
C ASN A 144 -3.68 6.71 -6.89
N GLN A 145 -3.70 5.38 -6.93
CA GLN A 145 -4.82 4.59 -6.45
C GLN A 145 -5.06 4.77 -4.95
N LEU A 146 -3.99 4.89 -4.15
CA LEU A 146 -4.13 5.23 -2.73
C LEU A 146 -4.70 6.63 -2.52
N ALA A 147 -4.23 7.64 -3.25
CA ALA A 147 -4.79 8.99 -3.18
C ALA A 147 -6.29 8.99 -3.55
N ASP A 148 -6.69 8.25 -4.57
CA ASP A 148 -8.10 8.08 -4.97
C ASP A 148 -8.95 7.40 -3.89
N CYS A 149 -8.35 6.52 -3.08
CA CYS A 149 -9.05 5.90 -1.95
C CYS A 149 -9.35 6.89 -0.82
N THR A 150 -8.70 8.05 -0.80
CA THR A 150 -8.85 9.08 0.23
C THR A 150 -9.92 10.12 -0.10
N ASP A 151 -10.65 9.96 -1.21
CA ASP A 151 -11.70 10.88 -1.67
C ASP A 151 -11.24 12.35 -1.76
N GLY A 152 -9.98 12.56 -2.19
CA GLY A 152 -9.40 13.89 -2.38
C GLY A 152 -8.92 14.58 -1.09
N ILE A 153 -8.93 13.89 0.06
CA ILE A 153 -8.40 14.42 1.31
C ILE A 153 -6.88 14.64 1.24
N TRP A 154 -6.18 13.69 0.59
CA TRP A 154 -4.74 13.74 0.40
C TRP A 154 -4.39 13.57 -1.08
N SER A 155 -3.49 14.43 -1.55
CA SER A 155 -2.92 14.32 -2.89
C SER A 155 -1.86 13.23 -2.95
N VAL A 156 -1.49 12.80 -4.16
CA VAL A 156 -0.37 11.88 -4.39
C VAL A 156 0.91 12.36 -3.71
N LYS A 157 1.18 13.67 -3.74
CA LYS A 157 2.33 14.27 -3.05
C LYS A 157 2.25 14.13 -1.53
N ASP A 158 1.06 14.29 -0.96
CA ASP A 158 0.85 14.09 0.48
C ASP A 158 1.12 12.62 0.85
N ILE A 159 0.62 11.68 0.04
CA ILE A 159 0.84 10.23 0.22
C ILE A 159 2.34 9.89 0.19
N GLU A 160 3.09 10.42 -0.77
CA GLU A 160 4.56 10.27 -0.82
C GLU A 160 5.28 10.87 0.39
N LEU A 161 4.80 12.01 0.90
CA LEU A 161 5.37 12.64 2.09
C LEU A 161 5.10 11.80 3.35
N MET A 162 3.91 11.20 3.48
CA MET A 162 3.60 10.29 4.58
C MET A 162 4.53 9.09 4.59
N GLU A 163 4.76 8.50 3.42
CA GLU A 163 5.69 7.39 3.26
C GLU A 163 7.12 7.78 3.69
N LYS A 164 7.65 8.89 3.16
CA LYS A 164 8.99 9.39 3.51
C LYS A 164 9.13 9.66 5.01
N ALA A 165 8.09 10.24 5.63
CA ALA A 165 8.09 10.51 7.06
C ALA A 165 8.16 9.22 7.89
N LEU A 166 7.37 8.20 7.53
CA LEU A 166 7.41 6.91 8.23
C LEU A 166 8.75 6.21 8.05
N ALA A 167 9.26 6.13 6.81
CA ALA A 167 10.57 5.56 6.49
C ALA A 167 11.71 6.20 7.28
N SER A 168 11.74 7.54 7.33
CA SER A 168 12.74 8.28 8.09
C SER A 168 12.63 8.02 9.59
N THR A 169 11.42 7.84 10.12
CA THR A 169 11.18 7.63 11.55
C THR A 169 11.65 6.25 12.00
N ILE A 170 11.39 5.20 11.20
CA ILE A 170 11.89 3.84 11.48
C ILE A 170 13.38 3.67 11.18
N GLY A 171 14.08 4.75 10.76
CA GLY A 171 15.51 4.70 10.46
C GLY A 171 15.86 3.88 9.22
N PHE A 172 14.94 3.81 8.25
CA PHE A 172 15.10 3.01 7.02
C PHE A 172 15.28 1.51 7.26
N ASP A 173 14.82 1.00 8.42
CA ASP A 173 14.77 -0.44 8.70
C ASP A 173 13.62 -1.12 7.95
N PHE A 174 13.88 -1.46 6.68
CA PHE A 174 12.95 -2.15 5.78
C PHE A 174 13.11 -3.68 5.78
N ILE A 175 13.97 -4.24 6.65
CA ILE A 175 14.23 -5.67 6.64
C ILE A 175 13.08 -6.38 7.35
N VAL A 176 12.24 -7.05 6.56
CA VAL A 176 11.18 -7.93 7.04
C VAL A 176 11.37 -9.28 6.36
N ASP A 177 11.97 -10.21 7.10
CA ASP A 177 12.15 -11.60 6.70
C ASP A 177 11.00 -12.48 7.21
N GLU A 178 11.00 -13.75 6.81
CA GLU A 178 9.96 -14.70 7.21
C GLU A 178 9.95 -14.92 8.73
N GLU A 179 11.10 -14.78 9.40
CA GLU A 179 11.22 -14.89 10.85
C GLU A 179 10.56 -13.71 11.57
N ALA A 180 10.71 -12.48 11.08
CA ALA A 180 10.01 -11.31 11.60
C ALA A 180 8.49 -11.47 11.45
N ILE A 181 8.03 -12.00 10.32
CA ILE A 181 6.60 -12.30 10.11
C ILE A 181 6.12 -13.36 11.10
N ARG A 182 6.88 -14.45 11.25
CA ARG A 182 6.54 -15.54 12.19
C ARG A 182 6.48 -15.04 13.62
N CYS A 183 7.47 -14.26 14.06
CA CYS A 183 7.49 -13.64 15.38
C CYS A 183 6.28 -12.73 15.60
N PHE A 184 5.95 -11.88 14.62
CA PHE A 184 4.78 -11.01 14.69
C PHE A 184 3.47 -11.80 14.81
N VAL A 185 3.31 -12.86 14.02
CA VAL A 185 2.10 -13.71 14.06
C VAL A 185 1.97 -14.44 15.39
N GLU A 186 3.08 -14.95 15.95
CA GLU A 186 3.06 -15.61 17.26
C GLU A 186 2.78 -14.63 18.41
N GLU A 187 3.38 -13.43 18.37
CA GLU A 187 3.14 -12.36 19.35
C GLU A 187 1.66 -11.97 19.41
N HIS A 188 1.03 -11.83 18.24
CA HIS A 188 -0.37 -11.40 18.09
C HIS A 188 -1.34 -12.55 17.89
N ARG A 189 -0.94 -13.79 18.19
CA ARG A 189 -1.74 -15.00 17.88
C ARG A 189 -3.14 -14.96 18.49
N SER A 190 -3.29 -14.46 19.71
CA SER A 190 -4.57 -14.34 20.42
C SER A 190 -5.54 -13.39 19.71
N GLU A 191 -5.02 -12.28 19.21
CA GLU A 191 -5.79 -11.27 18.47
C GLU A 191 -6.12 -11.78 17.07
N LEU A 192 -5.16 -12.48 16.44
CA LEU A 192 -5.26 -13.11 15.13
C LEU A 192 -6.03 -14.44 15.12
N CYS A 193 -6.46 -14.99 16.25
CA CYS A 193 -7.16 -16.29 16.31
C CYS A 193 -8.69 -16.21 16.39
N TRP A 194 -9.28 -15.02 16.47
CA TRP A 194 -10.72 -14.78 16.25
C TRP A 194 -11.19 -14.95 14.80
N PHE A 195 -10.40 -15.67 13.99
CA PHE A 195 -10.43 -15.69 12.53
C PHE A 195 -10.85 -17.01 11.92
N ARG A 196 -11.30 -17.95 12.76
CA ARG A 196 -11.89 -19.21 12.32
C ARG A 196 -13.34 -19.03 11.86
#